data_AF-A0A7X3K198-F1
#
_entry.id   AF-A0A7X3K198-F1
#
_cell.length_a   1.000
_cell.length_b   1.000
_cell.length_c   1.000
_cell.angle_alpha   90.00
_cell.angle_beta   90.00
_cell.angle_gamma   90.00
#
_symmetry.space_group_name_H-M   'P 1'
#
loop_
_entity.id
_entity.type
_entity.pdbx_description
1 polymer ?
#
loop_
_entity_poly.entity_id
_entity_poly.type
_entity_poly.pdbx_seq_one_letter_code
_entity_poly.pdbx_strand_id
1 'polypeptide(L)' 'MSESNSASVHTTPSPQGGWDNQKDGEKISHHDKKEEAQARGREEAKRDETEHKIHNRDGKIAESNSYGNDPFPPKG' A
#
# COMPACT_ATOMS: atom_id res chain seq x y z
N MET A 1 9.93 -3.82 14.98
CA MET A 1 10.01 -3.53 13.53
C MET A 1 8.57 -3.44 13.03
N SER A 2 8.23 -2.28 12.44
CA SER A 2 6.94 -1.88 11.84
C SER A 2 5.70 -1.98 12.73
N GLU A 3 5.53 -0.95 13.57
CA GLU A 3 4.23 -0.50 14.07
C GLU A 3 3.40 0.06 12.92
N SER A 4 2.11 -0.31 12.88
CA SER A 4 0.93 0.39 12.35
C SER A 4 -0.10 -0.66 11.92
N ASN A 5 -0.84 -1.15 12.90
CA ASN A 5 -2.05 -1.96 12.71
C ASN A 5 -3.21 -1.02 12.31
N SER A 6 -3.09 -0.44 11.12
CA SER A 6 -4.09 0.42 10.48
C SER A 6 -4.28 -0.14 9.08
N ALA A 7 -5.53 -0.45 8.71
CA ALA A 7 -5.96 -1.23 7.53
C ALA A 7 -5.46 -0.69 6.16
N SER A 8 -4.15 -0.54 5.99
CA SER A 8 -3.47 0.09 4.87
C SER A 8 -3.19 -0.96 3.81
N VAL A 9 -3.23 -0.55 2.56
CA VAL A 9 -2.84 -1.38 1.43
C VAL A 9 -1.34 -1.19 1.18
N HIS A 10 -0.58 -2.28 1.20
CA HIS A 10 0.85 -2.30 0.94
C HIS A 10 1.14 -2.97 -0.39
N THR A 11 1.77 -2.27 -1.32
CA THR A 11 2.31 -2.84 -2.55
C THR A 11 3.79 -3.16 -2.34
N THR A 12 4.13 -4.45 -2.23
CA THR A 12 5.48 -4.94 -1.94
C THR A 12 6.05 -5.76 -3.10
N PRO A 13 7.37 -5.72 -3.34
CA PRO A 13 7.99 -6.60 -4.33
C PRO A 13 7.93 -8.05 -3.84
N SER A 14 7.51 -8.97 -4.71
CA SER A 14 7.44 -10.39 -4.35
C SER A 14 8.80 -11.07 -4.55
N PRO A 15 9.25 -11.95 -3.63
CA PRO A 15 10.49 -12.70 -3.82
C PRO A 15 10.43 -13.69 -5.00
N GLN A 16 9.22 -14.06 -5.43
CA GLN A 16 8.99 -14.92 -6.59
C GLN A 16 8.97 -14.14 -7.92
N GLY A 17 9.20 -12.82 -7.88
CA GLY A 17 9.04 -11.91 -9.01
C GLY A 17 7.67 -11.22 -8.98
N GLY A 18 7.59 -10.04 -9.59
CA GLY A 18 6.37 -9.22 -9.57
C GLY A 18 6.13 -8.48 -8.26
N TRP A 19 4.87 -8.21 -7.97
CA TRP A 19 4.38 -7.30 -6.94
C TRP A 19 3.14 -7.87 -6.26
N ASP A 20 3.15 -7.89 -4.94
CA ASP A 20 2.05 -8.32 -4.10
C ASP A 20 1.36 -7.10 -3.49
N ASN A 21 0.04 -7.07 -3.50
CA ASN A 21 -0.73 -6.17 -2.66
C ASN A 21 -1.17 -6.91 -1.41
N GLN A 22 -0.92 -6.29 -0.26
CA GLN A 22 -1.23 -6.83 1.05
C GLN A 22 -2.11 -5.84 1.80
N LYS A 23 -3.11 -6.33 2.51
CA LYS A 23 -3.97 -5.54 3.37
C LYS A 23 -4.12 -6.27 4.70
N ASP A 24 -3.89 -5.58 5.81
CA ASP A 24 -3.96 -6.17 7.16
C ASP A 24 -3.07 -7.43 7.34
N GLY A 25 -1.96 -7.49 6.60
CA GLY A 25 -1.04 -8.65 6.60
C GLY A 25 -1.45 -9.80 5.68
N GLU A 26 -2.61 -9.73 5.03
CA GLU A 26 -3.07 -10.73 4.07
C GLU A 26 -2.81 -10.28 2.63
N LYS A 27 -2.36 -11.20 1.77
CA LYS A 27 -2.18 -10.92 0.34
C LYS A 27 -3.53 -10.89 -0.35
N ILE A 28 -3.90 -9.73 -0.91
CA ILE A 28 -5.16 -9.53 -1.64
C ILE A 28 -5.00 -9.71 -3.15
N SER A 29 -3.82 -9.43 -3.71
CA SER A 29 -3.56 -9.65 -5.14
C SER A 29 -2.07 -9.80 -5.45
N HIS A 30 -1.77 -10.37 -6.62
CA HIS A 30 -0.42 -10.52 -7.18
C HIS A 30 -0.42 -10.03 -8.62
N HIS A 31 0.63 -9.32 -9.02
CA HIS A 31 0.77 -8.76 -10.36
C HIS A 31 2.23 -8.81 -10.81
N ASP A 32 2.46 -9.08 -12.10
CA ASP A 32 3.82 -9.10 -12.65
C ASP A 32 4.43 -7.69 -12.74
N LYS A 33 3.60 -6.67 -13.00
CA LYS A 33 4.04 -5.28 -13.16
C LYS A 33 3.68 -4.42 -11.95
N LYS A 34 4.62 -3.52 -11.60
CA LYS A 34 4.44 -2.54 -10.51
C LYS A 34 3.24 -1.62 -10.77
N GLU A 35 3.04 -1.22 -12.01
CA GLU A 35 1.98 -0.28 -12.40
C GLU A 35 0.59 -0.88 -12.14
N GLU A 36 0.42 -2.17 -12.46
CA GLU A 36 -0.84 -2.89 -12.23
C GLU A 36 -1.10 -3.08 -10.74
N ALA A 37 -0.08 -3.48 -9.97
CA ALA A 37 -0.20 -3.59 -8.52
C ALA A 37 -0.53 -2.24 -7.86
N GLN A 38 0.13 -1.17 -8.28
CA GLN A 38 -0.14 0.18 -7.77
C GLN A 38 -1.55 0.65 -8.12
N ALA A 39 -2.00 0.44 -9.36
CA ALA A 39 -3.34 0.81 -9.78
C ALA A 39 -4.38 0.08 -8.93
N ARG A 40 -4.23 -1.24 -8.77
CA ARG A 40 -5.15 -2.04 -7.97
C ARG A 40 -5.12 -1.65 -6.49
N GLY A 41 -3.93 -1.48 -5.92
CA GLY A 41 -3.76 -1.09 -4.52
C GLY A 41 -4.34 0.29 -4.20
N ARG A 42 -4.24 1.22 -5.17
CA ARG A 42 -4.87 2.54 -5.10
C ARG A 42 -6.39 2.45 -5.10
N GLU A 43 -6.97 1.60 -5.94
CA GLU A 43 -8.43 1.41 -5.98
C GLU A 43 -8.96 0.86 -4.66
N GLU A 44 -8.30 -0.17 -4.12
CA GLU A 44 -8.65 -0.76 -2.81
C GLU A 44 -8.52 0.26 -1.69
N ALA A 45 -7.41 1.01 -1.67
CA ALA A 45 -7.18 2.02 -0.65
C ALA A 45 -8.19 3.18 -0.71
N LYS A 46 -8.62 3.57 -1.92
CA LYS A 46 -9.68 4.56 -2.10
C LYS A 46 -11.04 4.02 -1.66
N ARG A 47 -11.35 2.77 -2.01
CA ARG A 47 -12.62 2.12 -1.68
C ARG A 47 -12.79 1.98 -0.17
N ASP A 48 -11.70 1.67 0.53
CA ASP A 48 -11.69 1.46 1.97
C ASP A 48 -11.25 2.71 2.76
N GLU A 49 -11.12 3.86 2.08
CA GLU A 49 -10.72 5.16 2.64
C GLU A 49 -9.49 5.05 3.57
N THR A 50 -8.45 4.39 3.08
CA THR A 50 -7.24 4.05 3.85
C THR A 50 -5.98 4.53 3.15
N GLU A 51 -4.82 4.22 3.71
CA GLU A 51 -3.52 4.52 3.14
C GLU A 51 -3.05 3.46 2.15
N HIS A 52 -2.39 3.88 1.08
CA HIS A 52 -1.69 3.04 0.12
C HIS A 52 -0.19 3.28 0.21
N LYS A 53 0.55 2.28 0.65
CA LYS A 53 2.01 2.32 0.84
C LYS A 53 2.67 1.49 -0.26
N ILE A 54 3.49 2.13 -1.09
CA ILE A 54 4.15 1.51 -2.22
C ILE A 54 5.62 1.35 -1.86
N HIS A 55 6.11 0.11 -1.80
CA HIS A 55 7.50 -0.19 -1.52
C HIS A 55 8.34 -0.17 -2.80
N ASN A 56 9.64 0.05 -2.66
CA ASN A 56 10.63 -0.19 -3.71
C ASN A 56 11.20 -1.61 -3.60
N ARG A 57 12.01 -2.00 -4.59
CA ARG A 57 12.70 -3.30 -4.60
C ARG A 57 13.60 -3.50 -3.37
N ASP A 58 14.07 -2.41 -2.77
CA ASP A 58 14.85 -2.40 -1.51
C ASP A 58 13.99 -2.57 -0.24
N GLY A 59 12.67 -2.79 -0.38
CA GLY A 59 11.74 -2.98 0.73
C GLY A 59 11.34 -1.69 1.48
N LYS A 60 11.94 -0.55 1.14
CA LYS A 60 11.59 0.77 1.69
C LYS A 60 10.33 1.33 1.03
N ILE A 61 9.55 2.12 1.78
CA ILE A 61 8.42 2.87 1.22
C ILE A 61 8.96 3.94 0.27
N ALA A 62 8.53 3.86 -0.99
CA ALA A 62 8.85 4.79 -2.06
C ALA A 62 7.86 5.95 -2.07
N GLU A 63 6.59 5.61 -1.95
CA GLU A 63 5.46 6.51 -2.06
C GLU A 63 4.37 6.04 -1.10
N SER A 64 3.67 7.01 -0.50
CA SER A 64 2.51 6.77 0.35
C SER A 64 1.39 7.72 -0.06
N ASN A 65 0.23 7.18 -0.37
CA ASN A 65 -0.96 7.95 -0.70
C ASN A 65 -2.03 7.69 0.36
N SER A 66 -2.44 8.70 1.11
CA SER A 66 -3.48 8.56 2.14
C SER A 66 -4.81 9.02 1.57
N TYR A 67 -5.81 8.13 1.54
CA TYR A 67 -7.17 8.42 1.04
C TYR A 67 -8.19 8.54 2.17
N GLY A 68 -7.81 8.17 3.39
CA GLY A 68 -8.62 8.42 4.57
C GLY A 68 -8.77 9.91 4.82
N ASN A 69 -10.00 10.36 5.00
CA ASN A 69 -10.31 11.65 5.59
C ASN A 69 -9.66 11.70 6.98
N ASP A 70 -8.43 12.19 7.09
CA ASP A 70 -7.86 12.57 8.37
C ASP A 70 -8.43 13.97 8.71
N PRO A 71 -9.37 14.09 9.67
CA PRO A 71 -9.92 15.38 10.06
C PRO A 71 -8.94 16.24 10.87
N PHE A 72 -7.67 15.82 11.02
CA PHE A 72 -6.64 16.50 11.80
C PHE A 72 -5.41 16.82 10.94
N PRO A 73 -5.49 17.78 10.00
CA PRO A 73 -4.29 18.31 9.38
C PRO A 73 -3.40 18.89 10.50
N PRO A 74 -2.12 18.48 10.64
CA PRO A 74 -1.24 19.13 11.58
C PRO A 74 -1.18 20.62 11.22
N LYS A 75 -1.58 21.49 12.16
CA LYS A 75 -1.25 22.91 12.06
C LYS A 75 0.27 22.99 12.08
N GLY A 76 0.81 23.64 11.05
CA GLY A 76 2.26 23.87 10.90
C GLY A 76 2.86 24.72 12.01
#